data_AF-A0A846HPQ4-F1
#
_entry.id   AF-A0A846HPQ4-F1
#
_cell.length_a   1.000
_cell.length_b   1.000
_cell.length_c   1.000
_cell.angle_alpha   90.00
_cell.angle_beta   90.00
_cell.angle_gamma   90.00
#
_symmetry.space_group_name_H-M   'P 1'
#
loop_
_entity.id
_entity.type
_entity.pdbx_description
1 polymer ?
#
loop_
_entity_poly.entity_id
_entity_poly.type
_entity_poly.pdbx_seq_one_letter_code
_entity_poly.pdbx_strand_id
1 'polypeptide(L)' 'MRALRQIYNSLPPVIEIPQDLRHRHIEVVFLELDNNEVEGVVASANDWPTGLYERTAGAWQGELFREPQGEYEKRRGME' A
#
# COMPACT_ATOMS: atom_id res chain seq x y z
N MET A 1 11.24 -4.84 -16.42
CA MET A 1 10.79 -5.94 -15.54
C MET A 1 9.35 -6.25 -15.93
N ARG A 2 9.01 -7.50 -16.29
CA ARG A 2 7.65 -7.88 -16.71
C ARG A 2 7.08 -8.85 -15.69
N ALA A 3 6.08 -8.41 -14.93
CA ALA A 3 5.36 -9.25 -13.97
C ALA A 3 4.08 -9.80 -14.62
N LEU A 4 3.83 -11.09 -14.48
CA LEU A 4 2.58 -11.72 -14.89
C LEU A 4 1.71 -11.87 -13.65
N ARG A 5 0.58 -11.15 -13.62
CA ARG A 5 -0.40 -11.24 -12.53
C ARG A 5 -1.54 -12.15 -12.97
N GLN A 6 -1.74 -13.24 -12.22
CA GLN A 6 -2.87 -14.14 -12.40
C GLN A 6 -3.67 -14.20 -11.11
N ILE A 7 -4.98 -13.97 -11.22
CA ILE A 7 -5.91 -13.96 -10.08
C ILE A 7 -6.71 -15.25 -10.15
N TYR A 8 -6.69 -16.02 -9.06
CA TYR A 8 -7.49 -17.22 -8.90
C TYR A 8 -8.56 -16.95 -7.84
N ASN A 9 -9.83 -17.16 -8.17
CA ASN A 9 -10.92 -17.10 -7.18
C ASN A 9 -10.83 -18.25 -6.17
N SER A 10 -10.28 -19.38 -6.61
CA SER A 10 -9.92 -20.52 -5.78
C SER A 10 -8.61 -21.07 -6.32
N LEU A 11 -7.58 -21.10 -5.46
CA LEU A 11 -6.24 -21.51 -5.87
C LEU A 11 -6.23 -23.02 -6.13
N PRO A 12 -5.93 -23.48 -7.36
CA PRO A 12 -5.83 -24.90 -7.64
C PRO A 12 -4.60 -25.51 -6.95
N PRO A 13 -4.59 -26.83 -6.69
CA PRO A 13 -3.45 -27.52 -6.08
C PRO A 13 -2.21 -27.57 -7.00
N VAL A 14 -2.39 -27.33 -8.30
CA VAL A 14 -1.31 -27.30 -9.30
C VAL A 14 -1.46 -26.04 -10.14
N ILE A 15 -0.38 -25.26 -10.25
CA ILE A 15 -0.30 -24.06 -11.08
C ILE A 15 0.62 -24.34 -12.26
N GLU A 16 0.10 -24.22 -13.47
CA GLU A 16 0.90 -24.40 -14.67
C GLU A 16 1.72 -23.15 -14.99
N ILE A 17 3.04 -23.33 -15.09
CA ILE A 17 3.96 -22.25 -15.46
C ILE A 17 3.87 -22.02 -16.98
N PRO A 18 3.57 -20.77 -17.43
CA PRO A 18 3.57 -20.39 -18.84
C PRO A 18 4.89 -20.74 -19.54
N GLN A 19 4.82 -21.16 -20.81
CA GLN A 19 5.99 -21.62 -21.56
C GLN A 19 7.13 -20.60 -21.59
N ASP A 20 6.81 -19.31 -21.70
CA ASP A 20 7.77 -18.20 -21.76
C ASP A 20 8.59 -18.00 -20.46
N LEU A 21 8.11 -18.56 -19.34
CA LEU A 21 8.71 -18.46 -18.01
C LEU A 21 9.44 -19.74 -17.58
N ARG A 22 9.33 -20.82 -18.36
CA ARG A 22 10.03 -22.08 -18.08
C ARG A 22 11.55 -21.88 -18.17
N HIS A 23 12.31 -22.58 -17.33
CA HIS A 23 13.78 -22.53 -17.27
C HIS A 23 14.38 -21.16 -16.94
N ARG A 24 13.59 -20.22 -16.41
CA ARG A 24 14.06 -18.91 -15.96
C ARG A 24 14.03 -18.82 -14.44
N HIS A 25 14.91 -18.01 -13.88
CA HIS A 25 14.86 -17.66 -12.47
C HIS A 25 13.67 -16.74 -12.23
N ILE A 26 12.65 -17.24 -11.53
CA ILE A 26 11.38 -16.53 -11.29
C ILE A 26 11.04 -16.54 -9.80
N GLU A 27 10.37 -15.48 -9.36
CA GLU A 27 9.79 -15.36 -8.04
C GLU A 27 8.26 -15.56 -8.16
N VAL A 28 7.71 -16.42 -7.31
CA VAL A 28 6.26 -16.66 -7.24
C VAL A 28 5.78 -16.10 -5.91
N VAL A 29 4.88 -15.11 -5.98
CA VAL A 29 4.31 -14.46 -4.80
C VAL A 29 2.84 -14.86 -4.69
N PHE A 30 2.46 -15.46 -3.56
CA PHE A 30 1.07 -15.71 -3.21
C PHE A 30 0.56 -14.53 -2.41
N LEU A 31 -0.45 -13.86 -2.95
CA LEU A 31 -1.16 -12.78 -2.26
C LEU A 31 -2.56 -13.29 -2.00
N GLU A 32 -2.93 -13.41 -0.73
CA GLU A 32 -4.32 -13.62 -0.34
C GLU A 32 -5.10 -12.37 -0.75
N LEU A 33 -6.06 -12.57 -1.65
CA LEU A 33 -6.96 -11.53 -2.14
C LEU A 33 -8.31 -11.59 -1.46
N ASP A 34 -8.44 -12.42 -0.42
CA ASP A 34 -9.60 -12.38 0.46
C ASP A 34 -9.77 -10.91 0.84
N ASN A 35 -10.90 -10.37 0.39
CA ASN A 35 -11.42 -9.14 0.93
C ASN A 35 -11.49 -9.40 2.42
N ASN A 36 -10.47 -8.95 3.15
CA ASN A 36 -10.74 -8.25 4.37
C ASN A 36 -11.69 -7.10 3.95
N GLU A 37 -12.99 -7.42 3.80
CA GLU A 37 -13.96 -6.71 4.61
C GLU A 37 -13.38 -6.87 6.01
N VAL A 38 -12.54 -5.91 6.37
CA VAL A 38 -12.15 -5.72 7.73
C VAL A 38 -13.51 -5.56 8.41
N GLU A 39 -13.96 -6.59 9.12
CA GLU A 39 -14.97 -6.46 10.16
C GLU A 39 -14.35 -5.48 11.17
N GLY A 40 -14.54 -4.21 10.87
CA GLY A 40 -13.68 -3.16 11.38
C GLY A 40 -13.98 -1.92 10.59
N VAL A 41 -15.21 -1.44 10.80
CA VAL A 41 -15.66 -0.06 10.65
C VAL A 41 -15.13 0.59 9.38
N VAL A 42 -16.03 0.72 8.40
CA VAL A 42 -15.86 1.61 7.25
C VAL A 42 -15.53 3.01 7.79
N ALA A 43 -14.24 3.28 8.01
CA ALA A 43 -13.72 4.62 8.02
C ALA A 43 -14.16 5.17 6.66
N SER A 44 -14.89 6.29 6.66
CA SER A 44 -15.22 6.94 5.38
C SER A 44 -13.92 7.13 4.59
N ALA A 45 -13.99 7.30 3.27
CA ALA A 45 -12.78 7.46 2.45
C ALA A 45 -11.82 8.58 2.92
N ASN A 46 -12.23 9.40 3.90
CA ASN A 46 -11.47 10.46 4.53
C ASN A 46 -11.16 10.25 6.03
N ASP A 47 -11.54 9.13 6.65
CA ASP A 47 -11.32 8.87 8.07
C ASP A 47 -10.10 7.99 8.32
N TRP A 48 -9.50 8.17 9.50
CA TRP A 48 -8.41 7.34 9.95
C TRP A 48 -8.92 5.93 10.25
N PRO A 49 -8.15 4.88 9.90
CA PRO A 49 -8.47 3.52 10.34
C PRO A 49 -8.62 3.47 11.87
N THR A 50 -9.66 2.81 12.35
CA THR A 50 -9.93 2.68 13.79
C THR A 50 -8.71 2.11 14.52
N GLY A 51 -8.27 2.76 15.59
CA GLY A 51 -7.10 2.33 16.37
C GLY A 51 -5.74 2.79 15.81
N LEU A 52 -5.68 3.37 14.60
CA LEU A 52 -4.41 3.83 14.02
C LEU A 52 -3.87 5.06 14.75
N TYR A 53 -4.73 6.00 15.14
CA TYR A 53 -4.32 7.18 15.91
C TYR A 53 -3.69 6.78 17.25
N GLU A 54 -4.35 5.90 18.01
CA GLU A 54 -3.88 5.44 19.31
C GLU A 54 -2.55 4.70 19.21
N ARG A 55 -2.37 3.89 18.16
CA ARG A 55 -1.12 3.17 17.89
C ARG A 55 0.03 4.06 17.46
N THR A 56 -0.25 5.22 16.85
CA THR A 56 0.76 6.09 16.26
C THR A 56 1.00 7.37 17.08
N ALA A 57 0.12 7.67 18.03
CA ALA A 57 0.27 8.79 18.95
C ALA A 57 1.58 8.67 19.75
N GLY A 58 2.50 9.61 19.52
CA GLY A 58 3.81 9.63 20.18
C GLY A 58 4.79 8.56 19.69
N ALA A 59 4.47 7.80 18.62
CA ALA A 59 5.35 6.78 18.06
C ALA A 59 6.51 7.36 17.23
N TRP A 60 6.55 8.67 17.00
CA TRP A 60 7.62 9.32 16.25
C TRP A 60 8.94 9.30 17.03
N GLN A 61 9.94 8.58 16.50
CA GLN A 61 11.27 8.43 17.10
C GLN A 61 12.37 9.24 16.39
N GLY A 62 12.01 10.05 15.38
CA GLY A 62 12.97 10.83 14.60
C GLY A 62 13.19 12.24 15.16
N GLU A 63 14.30 12.87 14.77
CA GLU A 63 14.47 14.31 14.95
C GLU A 63 13.59 15.06 13.94
N LEU A 64 12.87 16.08 14.41
CA LEU A 64 12.06 16.92 13.54
C LEU A 64 12.98 17.90 12.80
N PHE A 65 13.40 17.54 11.59
CA PHE A 65 14.14 18.46 10.73
C PHE A 65 13.16 19.34 9.95
N ARG A 66 13.26 20.65 10.14
CA ARG A 66 12.51 21.61 9.32
C ARG A 66 13.41 22.03 8.17
N GLU A 67 13.04 21.63 6.96
CA GLU A 67 13.71 22.13 5.75
C GLU A 67 13.59 23.67 5.67
N PRO A 68 14.57 24.35 5.04
CA PRO A 68 14.45 25.77 4.75
C PRO A 68 13.10 26.05 4.08
N GLN A 69 12.41 27.10 4.52
CA GLN A 69 11.25 27.56 3.77
C GLN A 69 11.74 27.96 2.37
N GLY A 70 11.39 27.16 1.36
CA GLY A 70 11.66 27.50 -0.03
C GLY A 70 10.94 28.79 -0.45
N GLU A 71 11.16 29.19 -1.70
CA GLU A 71 10.40 30.26 -2.36
C GLU A 71 8.97 29.76 -2.64
N TYR A 72 8.12 29.70 -1.61
CA TYR A 72 6.70 29.45 -1.81
C TYR A 72 6.11 30.57 -2.65
N GLU A 73 5.13 30.25 -3.51
CA GLU A 73 4.35 31.25 -4.24
C GLU A 73 3.90 32.34 -3.27
N LYS A 74 4.22 33.59 -3.60
CA LYS A 74 3.77 34.75 -2.84
C LYS A 74 2.27 34.61 -2.64
N ARG A 75 1.82 34.40 -1.41
CA ARG A 75 0.39 34.43 -1.08
C ARG A 75 -0.13 35.76 -1.61
N ARG A 76 -1.05 35.71 -2.58
CA ARG A 76 -1.76 36.89 -3.06
C ARG A 76 -2.35 37.55 -1.83
N GLY A 77 -1.90 38.76 -1.51
CA GLY A 77 -2.48 39.54 -0.43
C GLY A 77 -3.98 39.64 -0.67
N MET A 78 -4.78 39.43 0.38
CA MET A 78 -6.18 39.81 0.34
C MET A 78 -6.22 41.34 0.32
N GLU A 79 -6.55 41.92 -0.84
CA GLU A 79 -7.09 43.28 -0.93
C GLU A 79 -8.55 43.29 -0.47
#